data_AF-A0A2N1KUD3-F1
#
_entry.id   AF-A0A2N1KUD3-F1
#
_cell.length_a   1.000
_cell.length_b   1.000
_cell.length_c   1.000
_cell.angle_alpha   90.00
_cell.angle_beta   90.00
_cell.angle_gamma   90.00
#
_symmetry.space_group_name_H-M   'P 1'
#
loop_
_entity.id
_entity.type
_entity.pdbx_description
1 polymer ?
#
loop_
_entity_poly.entity_id
_entity_poly.type
_entity_poly.pdbx_seq_one_letter_code
_entity_poly.pdbx_strand_id
1 'polypeptide(L)'
;MDDTCPLCNVNPETLLHVWTCTALHNKYCQPNSLEVSSVFHEYLDCFKYNLRKKLSLYFKKHKTPDSVITLDLGIFDALSIWDLSLLNSLPLPLSPTAHDLVRGFIPVDLMALLMKYFTEKRAMGIVHSALFRFQNRIYKNLWSPRCDAFSAWE
;
A
#
# COMPACT_ATOMS: atom_id res chain seq x y z
N MET A 1 -0.94 -27.82 -18.13
CA MET A 1 -0.24 -26.60 -17.72
C MET A 1 -0.77 -26.28 -16.35
N ASP A 2 0.08 -26.24 -15.33
CA ASP A 2 -0.37 -25.80 -14.02
C ASP A 2 -0.35 -24.27 -14.04
N ASP A 3 -1.52 -23.68 -14.30
CA ASP A 3 -1.78 -22.25 -14.16
C ASP A 3 -1.72 -21.81 -12.68
N THR A 4 -0.96 -22.52 -11.84
CA THR A 4 -0.89 -22.29 -10.40
C THR A 4 0.12 -21.22 -10.07
N CYS A 5 -0.16 -20.47 -9.00
CA CYS A 5 0.72 -19.45 -8.48
C CYS A 5 2.13 -20.00 -8.23
N PRO A 6 3.18 -19.38 -8.77
CA PRO A 6 4.55 -19.87 -8.58
C PRO A 6 5.02 -19.75 -7.12
N LEU A 7 4.24 -19.07 -6.27
CA LEU A 7 4.59 -18.81 -4.87
C LEU A 7 3.91 -19.77 -3.91
N CYS A 8 2.59 -19.97 -4.06
CA CYS A 8 1.84 -20.86 -3.18
C CYS A 8 1.70 -22.27 -3.76
N ASN A 9 1.81 -22.44 -5.08
CA ASN A 9 1.61 -23.70 -5.80
C ASN A 9 0.27 -24.40 -5.47
N VAL A 10 -0.74 -23.62 -5.05
CA VAL A 10 -2.06 -24.11 -4.58
C VAL A 10 -3.19 -23.51 -5.40
N ASN A 11 -3.22 -22.18 -5.53
CA ASN A 11 -4.30 -21.48 -6.23
C ASN A 11 -3.86 -21.10 -7.66
N PRO A 12 -4.81 -20.92 -8.59
CA PRO A 12 -4.48 -20.41 -9.92
C PRO A 12 -3.88 -18.99 -9.84
N GLU A 13 -2.88 -18.75 -10.68
CA GLU A 13 -2.22 -17.47 -10.89
C GLU A 13 -3.15 -16.52 -11.67
N THR A 14 -3.97 -15.80 -10.93
CA THR A 14 -4.86 -14.76 -11.47
C THR A 14 -4.35 -13.38 -11.08
N LEU A 15 -4.76 -12.33 -11.82
CA LEU A 15 -4.48 -10.94 -11.42
C LEU A 15 -4.90 -10.64 -9.98
N LEU A 16 -5.99 -11.26 -9.51
CA LEU A 16 -6.44 -11.16 -8.13
C LEU A 16 -5.48 -11.85 -7.15
N HIS A 17 -5.03 -13.05 -7.51
CA HIS A 17 -4.12 -13.83 -6.67
C HIS A 17 -2.73 -13.19 -6.54
N VAL A 18 -2.34 -12.33 -7.49
CA VAL A 18 -1.13 -11.49 -7.38
C VAL A 18 -1.14 -10.67 -6.08
N TRP A 19 -2.27 -10.06 -5.74
CA TRP A 19 -2.38 -9.15 -4.59
C TRP A 19 -2.80 -9.84 -3.29
N THR A 20 -3.40 -11.03 -3.39
CA THR A 20 -4.01 -11.74 -2.25
C THR A 20 -3.23 -12.97 -1.81
N CYS A 21 -2.22 -13.42 -2.56
CA CYS A 21 -1.37 -14.53 -2.16
C CYS A 21 -0.63 -14.24 -0.84
N THR A 22 -0.74 -15.18 0.09
CA THR A 22 -0.15 -15.10 1.44
C THR A 22 1.06 -16.01 1.62
N ALA A 23 1.53 -16.64 0.53
CA ALA A 23 2.75 -17.44 0.58
C ALA A 23 3.93 -16.57 1.02
N LEU A 24 4.72 -17.10 1.96
CA LEU A 24 5.86 -16.40 2.54
C LEU A 24 6.92 -16.14 1.49
N HIS A 25 7.14 -14.86 1.17
CA HIS A 25 8.08 -14.47 0.11
C HIS A 25 9.38 -13.86 0.63
N ASN A 26 9.44 -13.42 1.90
CA ASN A 26 10.67 -12.89 2.51
C ASN A 26 10.58 -12.79 4.04
N LYS A 27 11.62 -13.27 4.76
CA LYS A 27 11.73 -13.29 6.24
C LYS A 27 11.88 -11.90 6.91
N TYR A 28 11.70 -10.79 6.19
CA TYR A 28 12.11 -9.46 6.64
C TYR A 28 11.01 -8.59 7.23
N CYS A 29 9.76 -9.05 7.25
CA CYS A 29 8.66 -8.35 7.92
C CYS A 29 8.20 -9.16 9.15
N GLN A 30 8.63 -8.68 10.33
CA GLN A 30 8.14 -8.95 11.69
C GLN A 30 7.80 -10.41 12.07
N PRO A 31 8.60 -11.05 12.96
CA PRO A 31 8.35 -12.41 13.48
C PRO A 31 7.07 -12.59 14.33
N ASN A 32 6.32 -11.52 14.62
CA ASN A 32 5.27 -11.52 15.65
C ASN A 32 3.85 -11.26 15.12
N SER A 33 3.65 -11.26 13.80
CA SER A 33 2.30 -11.23 13.22
C SER A 33 1.75 -12.65 13.14
N LEU A 34 0.81 -12.99 14.02
CA LEU A 34 0.02 -14.23 13.95
C LEU A 34 -0.97 -14.24 12.77
N GLU A 35 -1.20 -13.09 12.14
CA GLU A 35 -2.07 -12.98 10.96
C GLU A 35 -1.29 -13.22 9.67
N VAL A 36 -1.79 -14.19 8.90
CA VAL A 36 -1.32 -14.51 7.56
C VAL A 36 -1.78 -13.38 6.62
N SER A 37 -0.90 -12.41 6.40
CA SER A 37 -1.14 -11.25 5.54
C SER A 37 -0.50 -11.45 4.16
N SER A 38 -1.06 -10.86 3.10
CA SER A 38 -0.40 -10.86 1.80
C SER A 38 0.77 -9.89 1.80
N VAL A 39 1.81 -10.18 1.00
CA VAL A 39 2.97 -9.29 0.85
C VAL A 39 2.54 -7.88 0.40
N PHE A 40 1.48 -7.80 -0.42
CA PHE A 40 0.89 -6.54 -0.84
C PHE A 40 0.33 -5.74 0.35
N HIS A 41 -0.43 -6.39 1.24
CA HIS A 41 -0.98 -5.76 2.43
C HIS A 41 0.13 -5.23 3.34
N GLU A 42 1.17 -6.02 3.61
CA GLU A 42 2.31 -5.56 4.43
C GLU A 42 2.99 -4.30 3.86
N TYR A 43 3.13 -4.21 2.54
CA TYR A 43 3.71 -3.04 1.90
C TYR A 43 2.77 -1.83 1.91
N LEU A 44 1.47 -2.05 1.78
CA LEU A 44 0.47 -1.00 1.91
C LEU A 44 0.47 -0.44 3.33
N ASP A 45 0.53 -1.30 4.34
CA ASP A 45 0.65 -0.91 5.75
C ASP A 45 1.93 -0.14 6.03
N CYS A 46 3.07 -0.61 5.48
CA CYS A 46 4.32 0.13 5.57
C CYS A 46 4.19 1.53 4.94
N PHE A 47 3.51 1.64 3.80
CA PHE A 47 3.29 2.92 3.13
C PHE A 47 2.39 3.84 3.98
N LYS A 48 1.24 3.34 4.46
CA LYS A 48 0.32 4.02 5.37
C LYS A 48 1.03 4.50 6.64
N TYR A 49 1.76 3.60 7.30
CA TYR A 49 2.50 3.91 8.54
C TYR A 49 3.55 5.01 8.32
N ASN A 50 4.30 4.97 7.22
CA ASN A 50 5.33 5.97 6.95
C ASN A 50 4.74 7.36 6.71
N LEU A 51 3.61 7.45 5.99
CA LEU A 51 2.90 8.72 5.80
C LEU A 51 2.31 9.24 7.11
N ARG A 52 1.62 8.37 7.86
CA ARG A 52 1.07 8.71 9.19
C ARG A 52 2.16 9.22 10.12
N LYS A 53 3.32 8.54 10.17
CA LYS A 53 4.47 8.96 10.98
C LYS A 53 4.98 10.34 10.60
N LYS A 54 4.98 10.72 9.31
CA LYS A 54 5.37 12.07 8.87
C LYS A 54 4.40 13.13 9.39
N LEU A 55 3.10 12.86 9.35
CA LEU A 55 2.07 13.73 9.94
C LEU A 55 2.23 13.84 11.45
N SER A 56 2.36 12.72 12.17
CA SER A 56 2.55 12.72 13.62
C SER A 56 3.82 13.47 14.07
N LEU A 57 4.91 13.33 13.32
CA LEU A 57 6.15 14.09 13.58
C LEU A 57 5.95 15.60 13.37
N TYR A 58 5.16 16.00 12.38
CA TYR A 58 4.80 17.40 12.18
C TYR A 58 3.98 17.93 13.36
N PHE A 59 2.93 17.21 13.76
CA PHE A 59 2.07 17.62 14.88
C PHE A 59 2.84 17.79 16.17
N LYS A 60 3.72 16.83 16.48
CA LYS A 60 4.60 16.91 17.66
C LYS A 60 5.53 18.13 17.60
N LYS A 61 6.09 18.43 16.44
CA LYS A 61 6.99 19.58 16.25
C LYS A 61 6.25 20.92 16.40
N HIS A 62 5.01 20.99 15.93
CA HIS A 62 4.24 22.23 15.87
C HIS A 62 3.24 22.40 17.03
N LYS A 63 3.25 21.51 18.02
CA LYS A 63 2.33 21.53 19.19
C LYS A 63 0.87 21.65 18.75
N THR A 64 0.49 20.92 17.70
CA THR A 64 -0.89 20.91 17.18
C THR A 64 -1.85 20.44 18.28
N PRO A 65 -3.04 21.05 18.44
CA PRO A 65 -4.02 20.62 19.44
C PRO A 65 -4.48 19.17 19.23
N ASP A 66 -4.65 18.41 20.31
CA ASP A 66 -5.02 16.98 20.26
C ASP A 66 -6.34 16.72 19.52
N SER A 67 -7.29 17.64 19.61
CA SER A 67 -8.57 17.55 18.88
C SER A 67 -8.37 17.57 17.36
N VAL A 68 -7.45 18.42 16.87
CA VAL A 68 -7.11 18.53 15.45
C VAL A 68 -6.32 17.30 14.98
N ILE A 69 -5.39 16.83 15.81
CA ILE A 69 -4.62 15.61 15.53
C ILE A 69 -5.58 14.42 15.37
N THR A 70 -6.51 14.25 16.31
CA THR A 70 -7.45 13.12 16.31
C THR A 70 -8.35 13.15 15.07
N LEU A 71 -8.90 14.33 14.73
CA LEU A 71 -9.74 14.50 13.55
C LEU A 71 -8.99 14.15 12.27
N ASP A 72 -7.83 14.75 12.06
CA ASP A 72 -7.11 14.64 10.79
C ASP A 72 -6.44 13.28 10.60
N LEU A 73 -5.99 12.63 11.68
CA LEU A 73 -5.56 11.24 11.61
C LEU A 73 -6.74 10.28 11.37
N GLY A 74 -7.94 10.62 11.85
CA GLY A 74 -9.17 9.90 11.51
C GLY A 74 -9.51 10.00 10.03
N ILE A 75 -9.43 11.22 9.45
CA ILE A 75 -9.59 11.42 8.00
C ILE A 75 -8.55 10.61 7.22
N PHE A 76 -7.28 10.63 7.65
CA PHE A 76 -6.24 9.83 7.03
C PHE A 76 -6.56 8.34 7.07
N ASP A 77 -6.98 7.80 8.22
CA ASP A 77 -7.26 6.38 8.38
C ASP A 77 -8.49 5.91 7.62
N ALA A 78 -9.43 6.81 7.35
CA ALA A 78 -10.68 6.55 6.62
C ALA A 78 -10.53 6.59 5.09
N LEU A 79 -9.34 6.91 4.55
CA LEU A 79 -9.14 6.92 3.10
C LEU A 79 -9.33 5.51 2.50
N SER A 80 -10.14 5.42 1.46
CA SER A 80 -10.49 4.16 0.76
C SER A 80 -9.28 3.42 0.17
N ILE A 81 -8.17 4.12 -0.09
CA ILE A 81 -6.91 3.51 -0.54
C ILE A 81 -6.28 2.55 0.48
N TRP A 82 -6.73 2.56 1.73
CA TRP A 82 -6.32 1.61 2.77
C TRP A 82 -7.23 0.38 2.86
N ASP A 83 -8.41 0.43 2.24
CA ASP A 83 -9.40 -0.64 2.34
C ASP A 83 -9.14 -1.72 1.30
N LEU A 84 -8.60 -2.85 1.75
CA LEU A 84 -8.31 -4.00 0.90
C LEU A 84 -9.57 -4.74 0.44
N SER A 85 -10.71 -4.59 1.13
CA SER A 85 -11.97 -5.19 0.69
C SER A 85 -12.41 -4.64 -0.66
N LEU A 86 -12.01 -3.40 -0.98
CA LEU A 86 -12.33 -2.73 -2.23
C LEU A 86 -11.52 -3.27 -3.42
N LEU A 87 -10.42 -4.00 -3.20
CA LEU A 87 -9.63 -4.60 -4.29
C LEU A 87 -10.45 -5.50 -5.20
N ASN A 88 -11.51 -6.12 -4.64
CA ASN A 88 -12.30 -7.16 -5.28
C ASN A 88 -13.76 -6.75 -5.49
N SER A 89 -14.09 -5.51 -5.16
CA SER A 89 -15.47 -5.02 -5.24
C SER A 89 -15.91 -4.84 -6.70
N LEU A 90 -17.06 -5.44 -7.04
CA LEU A 90 -17.77 -5.22 -8.29
C LEU A 90 -19.17 -4.67 -7.95
N PRO A 91 -19.61 -3.57 -8.61
CA PRO A 91 -18.92 -2.79 -9.64
C PRO A 91 -17.70 -2.04 -9.09
N LEU A 92 -16.82 -1.59 -10.00
CA LEU A 92 -15.60 -0.87 -9.63
C LEU A 92 -15.96 0.33 -8.72
N PRO A 93 -15.29 0.50 -7.57
CA PRO A 93 -15.62 1.58 -6.65
C PRO A 93 -15.35 2.93 -7.31
N LEU A 94 -16.23 3.90 -7.07
CA LEU A 94 -16.07 5.28 -7.54
C LEU A 94 -14.95 6.02 -6.80
N SER A 95 -14.52 5.49 -5.65
CA SER A 95 -13.43 6.02 -4.84
C SER A 95 -12.08 5.37 -5.19
N PRO A 96 -10.96 6.10 -5.12
CA PRO A 96 -9.63 5.53 -5.31
C PRO A 96 -9.34 4.35 -4.36
N THR A 97 -8.66 3.34 -4.87
CA THR A 97 -8.30 2.11 -4.17
C THR A 97 -6.79 1.94 -4.08
N ALA A 98 -6.32 0.92 -3.35
CA ALA A 98 -4.89 0.61 -3.31
C ALA A 98 -4.31 0.26 -4.70
N HIS A 99 -5.11 -0.28 -5.63
CA HIS A 99 -4.67 -0.49 -7.01
C HIS A 99 -4.32 0.81 -7.74
N ASP A 100 -5.01 1.90 -7.42
CA ASP A 100 -4.75 3.20 -8.04
C ASP A 100 -3.40 3.75 -7.59
N LEU A 101 -3.00 3.51 -6.33
CA LEU A 101 -1.64 3.79 -5.85
C LEU A 101 -0.59 2.98 -6.62
N VAL A 102 -0.84 1.69 -6.88
CA VAL A 102 0.09 0.87 -7.67
C VAL A 102 0.33 1.49 -9.05
N ARG A 103 -0.74 2.01 -9.67
CA ARG A 103 -0.69 2.70 -10.97
C ARG A 103 -0.14 4.13 -10.90
N GLY A 104 0.14 4.64 -9.72
CA GLY A 104 0.70 5.97 -9.50
C GLY A 104 -0.34 7.09 -9.33
N PHE A 105 -1.63 6.76 -9.26
CA PHE A 105 -2.67 7.73 -8.97
C PHE A 105 -2.72 8.02 -7.46
N ILE A 106 -2.54 9.28 -7.10
CA ILE A 106 -2.59 9.75 -5.72
C ILE A 106 -3.97 10.37 -5.47
N PRO A 107 -4.74 9.94 -4.46
CA PRO A 107 -6.03 10.55 -4.16
C PRO A 107 -5.90 12.02 -3.80
N VAL A 108 -6.81 12.84 -4.32
CA VAL A 108 -6.86 14.27 -4.03
C VAL A 108 -7.00 14.54 -2.53
N ASP A 109 -7.78 13.72 -1.81
CA ASP A 109 -8.01 13.87 -0.37
C ASP A 109 -6.74 13.66 0.45
N LEU A 110 -5.88 12.72 0.04
CA LEU A 110 -4.57 12.51 0.66
C LEU A 110 -3.67 13.74 0.46
N MET A 111 -3.64 14.28 -0.75
CA MET A 111 -2.86 15.49 -1.05
C MET A 111 -3.39 16.70 -0.31
N ALA A 112 -4.71 16.91 -0.30
CA ALA A 112 -5.36 18.00 0.42
C ALA A 112 -5.03 17.96 1.92
N LEU A 113 -5.10 16.78 2.54
CA LEU A 113 -4.73 16.60 3.95
C LEU A 113 -3.25 16.94 4.21
N LEU A 114 -2.33 16.48 3.35
CA LEU A 114 -0.92 16.79 3.51
C LEU A 114 -0.63 18.29 3.31
N MET A 115 -1.31 18.91 2.35
CA MET A 115 -1.15 20.33 2.04
C MET A 115 -1.69 21.27 3.13
N LYS A 116 -2.52 20.77 4.05
CA LYS A 116 -2.90 21.49 5.28
C LYS A 116 -1.70 21.78 6.19
N TYR A 117 -0.65 20.94 6.12
CA TYR A 117 0.48 20.97 7.05
C TYR A 117 1.84 21.20 6.37
N PHE A 118 1.95 20.83 5.10
CA PHE A 118 3.17 20.97 4.32
C PHE A 118 2.92 21.87 3.12
N THR A 119 3.95 22.57 2.65
CA THR A 119 3.89 23.21 1.33
C THR A 119 3.64 22.16 0.25
N GLU A 120 3.00 22.54 -0.85
CA GLU A 120 2.70 21.64 -1.97
C GLU A 120 3.94 20.85 -2.42
N LYS A 121 5.06 21.55 -2.66
CA LYS A 121 6.35 20.93 -3.03
C LYS A 121 6.79 19.86 -2.01
N ARG A 122 6.57 20.10 -0.72
CA ARG A 122 6.95 19.16 0.34
C ARG A 122 5.95 18.01 0.46
N ALA A 123 4.66 18.27 0.33
CA ALA A 123 3.62 17.24 0.29
C ALA A 123 3.87 16.27 -0.86
N MET A 124 4.08 16.79 -2.08
CA MET A 124 4.46 15.99 -3.24
C MET A 124 5.73 15.19 -2.98
N GLY A 125 6.79 15.80 -2.46
CA GLY A 125 8.04 15.10 -2.16
C GLY A 125 7.86 13.95 -1.16
N ILE A 126 7.00 14.11 -0.15
CA ILE A 126 6.66 13.07 0.82
C ILE A 126 5.94 11.91 0.13
N VAL A 127 4.87 12.20 -0.63
CA VAL A 127 4.06 11.16 -1.28
C VAL A 127 4.86 10.44 -2.35
N HIS A 128 5.51 11.16 -3.27
CA HIS A 128 6.30 10.54 -4.33
C HIS A 128 7.43 9.66 -3.79
N SER A 129 8.13 10.10 -2.74
CA SER A 129 9.19 9.27 -2.14
C SER A 129 8.64 7.99 -1.50
N ALA A 130 7.49 8.09 -0.81
CA ALA A 130 6.83 6.94 -0.23
C ALA A 130 6.28 5.99 -1.31
N LEU A 131 5.66 6.55 -2.35
CA LEU A 131 5.04 5.83 -3.46
C LEU A 131 6.08 5.07 -4.29
N PHE A 132 7.20 5.73 -4.60
CA PHE A 132 8.32 5.09 -5.29
C PHE A 132 8.84 3.88 -4.52
N ARG A 133 8.99 3.98 -3.19
CA ARG A 133 9.44 2.84 -2.36
C ARG A 133 8.40 1.73 -2.34
N PHE A 134 7.12 2.06 -2.26
CA PHE A 134 6.01 1.11 -2.31
C PHE A 134 5.99 0.35 -3.63
N GLN A 135 5.97 1.07 -4.76
CA GLN A 135 5.99 0.48 -6.10
C GLN A 135 7.25 -0.35 -6.35
N ASN A 136 8.43 0.13 -5.94
CA ASN A 136 9.68 -0.63 -6.09
C ASN A 136 9.68 -1.93 -5.26
N ARG A 137 9.06 -1.93 -4.06
CA ARG A 137 8.91 -3.15 -3.26
C ARG A 137 7.95 -4.14 -3.90
N ILE A 138 6.82 -3.66 -4.43
CA ILE A 138 5.89 -4.50 -5.21
C ILE A 138 6.60 -5.08 -6.42
N TYR A 139 7.29 -4.25 -7.20
CA TYR A 139 8.02 -4.70 -8.37
C TYR A 139 9.02 -5.81 -8.03
N LYS A 140 9.89 -5.58 -7.03
CA LYS A 140 10.96 -6.52 -6.69
C LYS A 140 10.49 -7.81 -6.03
N ASN A 141 9.48 -7.74 -5.16
CA ASN A 141 9.12 -8.86 -4.29
C ASN A 141 7.77 -9.51 -4.63
N LEU A 142 7.01 -8.92 -5.55
CA LEU A 142 5.73 -9.46 -6.00
C LEU A 142 5.76 -9.74 -7.51
N TRP A 143 6.10 -8.73 -8.31
CA TRP A 143 6.02 -8.80 -9.76
C TRP A 143 7.17 -9.61 -10.39
N SER A 144 8.42 -9.21 -10.12
CA SER A 144 9.61 -9.84 -10.72
C SER A 144 9.68 -11.35 -10.49
N PRO A 145 9.47 -11.89 -9.26
CA PRO A 145 9.57 -13.34 -9.04
C PRO A 145 8.53 -14.15 -9.82
N ARG A 146 7.36 -13.56 -10.07
CA ARG A 146 6.30 -14.19 -10.86
C ARG A 146 6.63 -14.11 -12.35
N CYS A 147 7.22 -13.02 -12.82
CA CYS A 147 7.71 -12.89 -14.21
C CYS A 147 8.90 -13.79 -14.53
N ASP A 148 9.84 -13.97 -13.59
CA ASP A 148 10.97 -14.90 -13.76
C ASP A 148 10.47 -16.35 -13.88
N ALA A 149 9.43 -16.71 -13.13
CA ALA A 149 8.74 -17.99 -13.30
C ALA A 149 8.12 -18.13 -14.69
N PHE A 150 7.49 -17.08 -15.24
CA PHE A 150 6.99 -17.09 -16.63
C PHE A 150 8.11 -17.16 -17.68
N SER A 151 9.27 -16.55 -17.42
CA SER A 151 10.39 -16.50 -18.37
C SER A 151 11.18 -17.82 -18.39
N ALA A 152 11.15 -18.58 -17.30
CA ALA A 152 11.67 -19.95 -17.24
C ALA A 152 10.78 -20.98 -17.97
N TRP A 153 9.66 -20.54 -18.55
CA TRP A 153 8.72 -21.37 -19.31
C TRP A 153 8.87 -21.20 -20.84
N GLU A 154 9.71 -20.27 -21.30
CA GLU A 154 10.21 -20.18 -22.70
C GLU A 154 11.50 -21.00 -22.88
#